data_AF-A0A2D6J296-F1
#
_entry.id   AF-A0A2D6J296-F1
#
_cell.length_a   1.000
_cell.length_b   1.000
_cell.length_c   1.000
_cell.angle_alpha   90.00
_cell.angle_beta   90.00
_cell.angle_gamma   90.00
#
_symmetry.space_group_name_H-M   'P 1'
#
loop_
_entity.id
_entity.type
_entity.pdbx_description
1 polymer ?
#
loop_
_entity_poly.entity_id
_entity_poly.type
_entity_poly.pdbx_seq_one_letter_code
_entity_poly.pdbx_strand_id
1 'polypeptide(L)'
;MNAESMLPIIAIVLFMVVNIFLKRRTAEKTEMGKAISLLTEINQNLKIIEAFAYDLRAKKFKIGSWNRNKAKLDFLDERLHTALVNTFSMTEEFNREIDAAKKYKSSSYLANIEVDKLRESLTRSKQGLEEWFAANKDKKGLMPKRRSLFG
;
A
#
# COMPACT_ATOMS: atom_id res chain seq x y z
N MET A 1 9.21 -10.68 37.71
CA MET A 1 8.96 -9.45 36.92
C MET A 1 7.56 -9.00 37.25
N ASN A 2 7.44 -7.82 37.85
CA ASN A 2 6.21 -7.38 38.50
C ASN A 2 5.46 -6.48 37.50
N ALA A 3 4.12 -6.47 37.51
CA ALA A 3 3.31 -5.74 36.52
C ALA A 3 3.67 -4.24 36.42
N GLU A 4 4.15 -3.65 37.52
CA GLU A 4 4.61 -2.27 37.59
C GLU A 4 5.83 -1.97 36.72
N SER A 5 6.71 -2.97 36.51
CA SER A 5 7.91 -2.83 35.67
C SER A 5 7.60 -2.95 34.17
N MET A 6 6.44 -3.50 33.80
CA MET A 6 6.02 -3.72 32.40
C MET A 6 5.31 -2.49 31.81
N LEU A 7 4.57 -1.73 32.63
CA LEU A 7 3.85 -0.52 32.22
C LEU A 7 4.70 0.52 31.47
N PRO A 8 5.90 0.94 31.96
CA PRO A 8 6.70 1.91 31.24
C PRO A 8 7.25 1.37 29.91
N ILE A 9 7.58 0.07 29.84
CA ILE A 9 8.06 -0.57 28.60
C ILE A 9 6.96 -0.58 27.55
N ILE A 10 5.74 -0.97 27.92
CA ILE A 10 4.57 -0.96 27.02
C ILE A 10 4.30 0.45 26.50
N ALA A 11 4.39 1.47 27.37
CA ALA A 11 4.22 2.87 26.99
C ALA A 11 5.29 3.33 25.98
N ILE A 12 6.55 2.96 26.18
CA ILE A 12 7.65 3.27 25.25
C ILE A 12 7.43 2.60 23.89
N VAL A 13 7.04 1.32 23.88
CA VAL A 13 6.76 0.59 22.63
C VAL A 13 5.58 1.20 21.89
N LEU A 14 4.47 1.50 22.58
CA LEU A 14 3.33 2.18 22.00
C LEU A 14 3.72 3.54 21.43
N PHE A 15 4.51 4.33 22.18
CA PHE A 15 4.98 5.63 21.74
C PHE A 15 5.85 5.53 20.48
N MET A 16 6.77 4.55 20.41
CA MET A 16 7.56 4.30 19.20
C MET A 16 6.69 3.94 18.00
N VAL A 17 5.74 3.01 18.18
CA VAL A 17 4.83 2.58 17.11
C VAL A 17 4.01 3.76 16.59
N VAL A 18 3.46 4.57 17.50
CA VAL A 18 2.70 5.78 17.15
C VAL A 18 3.58 6.78 16.42
N ASN A 19 4.81 7.03 16.89
CA ASN A 19 5.71 8.00 16.28
C ASN A 19 6.16 7.56 14.86
N ILE A 20 6.45 6.27 14.67
CA ILE A 20 6.75 5.70 13.35
C ILE A 20 5.55 5.85 12.41
N PHE A 21 4.35 5.54 12.90
CA PHE A 21 3.12 5.65 12.12
C PHE A 21 2.81 7.11 11.75
N LEU A 22 3.00 8.06 12.68
CA LEU A 22 2.84 9.49 12.44
C LEU A 22 3.89 10.03 11.48
N LYS A 23 5.16 9.66 11.60
CA LYS A 23 6.21 10.03 10.64
C LYS A 23 5.87 9.55 9.23
N ARG A 24 5.42 8.30 9.09
CA ARG A 24 4.97 7.75 7.81
C ARG A 24 3.80 8.55 7.23
N ARG A 25 2.80 8.90 8.05
CA ARG A 25 1.68 9.78 7.63
C ARG A 25 2.12 11.17 7.21
N THR A 26 3.20 11.69 7.80
CA THR A 26 3.69 13.03 7.48
C THR A 26 4.44 13.04 6.14
N ALA A 27 5.10 11.93 5.78
CA ALA A 27 5.72 11.75 4.47
C ALA A 27 4.69 11.72 3.33
N GLU A 28 3.50 11.13 3.55
CA GLU A 28 2.40 11.10 2.56
C GLU A 28 1.76 12.48 2.28
N LYS A 29 2.25 13.57 2.89
CA LYS A 29 1.78 14.93 2.60
C LYS A 29 2.28 15.44 1.25
N THR A 30 3.44 14.98 0.77
CA THR A 30 3.98 15.39 -0.53
C THR A 30 3.50 14.47 -1.64
N GLU A 31 3.45 14.98 -2.86
CA GLU A 31 3.12 14.20 -4.06
C GLU A 31 4.03 12.97 -4.21
N MET A 32 5.34 13.14 -4.04
CA MET A 32 6.29 12.01 -4.04
C MET A 32 6.00 11.02 -2.92
N GLY A 33 5.67 11.48 -1.71
CA GLY A 33 5.32 10.62 -0.60
C GLY A 33 4.07 9.78 -0.86
N LYS A 34 3.04 10.38 -1.48
CA LYS A 34 1.84 9.66 -1.92
C LYS A 34 2.21 8.60 -2.96
N ALA A 35 2.95 8.96 -4.01
CA ALA A 35 3.39 8.02 -5.04
C ALA A 35 4.22 6.87 -4.44
N ILE A 36 5.15 7.14 -3.49
CA ILE A 36 5.98 6.12 -2.85
C ILE A 36 5.12 5.18 -2.02
N SER A 37 4.12 5.73 -1.32
CA SER A 37 3.19 4.92 -0.52
C SER A 37 2.35 3.99 -1.38
N LEU A 38 1.95 4.41 -2.59
CA LEU A 38 1.25 3.58 -3.55
C LEU A 38 2.17 2.51 -4.13
N LEU A 39 3.38 2.88 -4.57
CA LEU A 39 4.37 1.95 -5.11
C LEU A 39 4.76 0.86 -4.08
N THR A 40 4.94 1.25 -2.83
CA THR A 40 5.21 0.32 -1.73
C THR A 40 4.06 -0.67 -1.53
N GLU A 41 2.81 -0.17 -1.60
CA GLU A 41 1.62 -1.01 -1.47
C GLU A 41 1.44 -1.96 -2.66
N ILE A 42 1.68 -1.50 -3.89
CA ILE A 42 1.69 -2.33 -5.09
C ILE A 42 2.73 -3.46 -4.99
N ASN A 43 3.97 -3.13 -4.57
CA ASN A 43 5.00 -4.14 -4.37
C ASN A 43 4.64 -5.16 -3.28
N GLN A 44 3.93 -4.74 -2.22
CA GLN A 44 3.41 -5.67 -1.21
C GLN A 44 2.33 -6.59 -1.78
N ASN A 45 1.44 -6.06 -2.63
CA ASN A 45 0.40 -6.84 -3.27
C ASN A 45 0.96 -7.85 -4.28
N LEU A 46 1.99 -7.49 -5.05
CA LEU A 46 2.70 -8.44 -5.91
C LEU A 46 3.28 -9.62 -5.12
N LYS A 47 3.88 -9.37 -3.95
CA LYS A 47 4.34 -10.45 -3.05
C LYS A 47 3.20 -11.30 -2.49
N ILE A 48 2.03 -10.71 -2.26
CA ILE A 48 0.83 -11.47 -1.85
C ILE A 48 0.39 -12.39 -2.99
N ILE A 49 0.41 -11.91 -4.24
CA ILE A 49 0.10 -12.71 -5.43
C ILE A 49 1.07 -13.89 -5.56
N GLU A 50 2.37 -13.66 -5.40
CA GLU A 50 3.39 -14.72 -5.45
C GLU A 50 3.09 -15.80 -4.40
N ALA A 51 2.76 -15.40 -3.17
CA ALA A 51 2.38 -16.34 -2.11
C ALA A 51 1.05 -17.05 -2.37
N PHE A 52 0.12 -16.43 -3.11
CA PHE A 52 -1.20 -16.97 -3.42
C PHE A 52 -1.13 -18.26 -4.24
N ALA A 53 -0.09 -18.40 -5.08
CA ALA A 53 0.14 -19.60 -5.89
C ALA A 53 0.54 -20.83 -5.04
N TYR A 54 1.06 -20.61 -3.82
CA TYR A 54 1.64 -21.67 -2.99
C TYR A 54 0.85 -21.96 -1.71
N ASP A 55 0.03 -21.01 -1.22
CA ASP A 55 -0.74 -21.17 0.01
C ASP A 55 -2.18 -20.63 -0.18
N LEU A 56 -3.16 -21.54 -0.07
CA LEU A 56 -4.60 -21.24 -0.13
C LEU A 56 -5.08 -20.40 1.07
N ARG A 57 -4.23 -20.09 2.07
CA ARG A 57 -4.51 -19.07 3.08
C ARG A 57 -4.38 -17.66 2.47
N ALA A 58 -5.30 -17.36 1.57
CA ALA A 58 -5.45 -16.08 0.90
C ALA A 58 -5.40 -14.90 1.89
N LYS A 59 -4.26 -14.19 1.92
CA LYS A 59 -4.16 -12.89 2.59
C LYS A 59 -4.88 -11.86 1.73
N LYS A 60 -5.60 -10.94 2.38
CA LYS A 60 -6.19 -9.79 1.69
C LYS A 60 -5.09 -8.90 1.15
N PHE A 61 -5.32 -8.36 -0.04
CA PHE A 61 -4.49 -7.33 -0.62
C PHE A 61 -4.61 -6.03 0.18
N LYS A 62 -3.51 -5.27 0.19
CA LYS A 62 -3.40 -3.97 0.83
C LYS A 62 -4.03 -2.89 -0.06
N ILE A 63 -4.87 -2.05 0.52
CA ILE A 63 -5.54 -0.90 -0.12
C ILE A 63 -5.48 0.37 0.75
N GLY A 64 -4.57 0.38 1.72
CA GLY A 64 -4.51 1.40 2.75
C GLY A 64 -4.01 2.73 2.21
N SER A 65 -2.89 2.73 1.49
CA SER A 65 -2.37 3.95 0.88
C SER A 65 -3.28 4.45 -0.24
N TRP A 66 -3.90 3.54 -1.00
CA TRP A 66 -4.94 3.91 -1.97
C TRP A 66 -6.08 4.69 -1.33
N ASN A 67 -6.70 4.13 -0.28
CA ASN A 67 -7.84 4.77 0.38
C ASN A 67 -7.53 6.15 0.95
N ARG A 68 -6.28 6.41 1.37
CA ARG A 68 -5.87 7.72 1.90
C ARG A 68 -5.58 8.75 0.81
N ASN A 69 -5.14 8.29 -0.37
CA ASN A 69 -4.51 9.16 -1.36
C ASN A 69 -5.31 9.29 -2.66
N LYS A 70 -6.26 8.41 -2.98
CA LYS A 70 -6.97 8.37 -4.27
C LYS A 70 -7.59 9.70 -4.73
N ALA A 71 -8.01 10.55 -3.79
CA ALA A 71 -8.58 11.87 -4.10
C ALA A 71 -7.53 13.00 -4.25
N LYS A 72 -6.23 12.70 -4.14
CA LYS A 72 -5.13 13.67 -4.05
C LYS A 72 -4.00 13.33 -5.03
N LEU A 73 -4.36 12.74 -6.17
CA LEU A 73 -3.48 12.22 -7.23
C LEU A 73 -3.56 13.06 -8.51
N ASP A 74 -4.01 14.31 -8.41
CA ASP A 74 -4.09 15.30 -9.48
C ASP A 74 -2.74 15.65 -10.12
N PHE A 75 -1.64 15.34 -9.43
CA PHE A 75 -0.27 15.49 -9.93
C PHE A 75 0.19 14.36 -10.87
N LEU A 76 -0.60 13.27 -11.00
CA LEU A 76 -0.36 12.19 -11.94
C LEU A 76 -1.08 12.51 -13.25
N ASP A 77 -0.51 12.11 -14.39
CA ASP A 77 -1.21 12.19 -15.66
C ASP A 77 -2.45 11.27 -15.67
N GLU A 78 -3.42 11.60 -16.51
CA GLU A 78 -4.70 10.91 -16.59
C GLU A 78 -4.56 9.40 -16.87
N ARG A 79 -3.57 9.02 -17.68
CA ARG A 79 -3.31 7.62 -18.02
C ARG A 79 -2.87 6.84 -16.78
N LEU A 80 -1.89 7.35 -16.03
CA LEU A 80 -1.40 6.73 -14.81
C LEU A 80 -2.47 6.74 -13.70
N HIS A 81 -3.20 7.85 -13.55
CA HIS A 81 -4.30 7.95 -12.61
C HIS A 81 -5.36 6.86 -12.88
N THR A 82 -5.80 6.72 -14.13
CA THR A 82 -6.78 5.71 -14.54
C THR A 82 -6.27 4.29 -14.31
N ALA A 83 -5.00 4.02 -14.63
CA ALA A 83 -4.38 2.72 -14.38
C ALA A 83 -4.40 2.35 -12.88
N LEU A 84 -4.10 3.31 -12.01
CA LEU A 84 -4.15 3.12 -10.55
C LEU A 84 -5.58 2.88 -10.06
N VAL A 85 -6.56 3.68 -10.52
CA VAL A 85 -7.97 3.48 -10.19
C VAL A 85 -8.41 2.06 -10.54
N ASN A 86 -8.20 1.64 -11.79
CA ASN A 86 -8.60 0.31 -12.26
C ASN A 86 -7.93 -0.80 -11.44
N THR A 87 -6.62 -0.67 -11.17
CA THR A 87 -5.85 -1.65 -10.40
C THR A 87 -6.38 -1.80 -8.98
N PHE A 88 -6.63 -0.68 -8.30
CA PHE A 88 -7.11 -0.74 -6.92
C PHE A 88 -8.59 -1.11 -6.81
N SER A 89 -9.42 -0.76 -7.81
CA SER A 89 -10.79 -1.27 -7.91
C SER A 89 -10.82 -2.79 -8.06
N MET A 90 -9.95 -3.36 -8.92
CA MET A 90 -9.80 -4.82 -9.00
C MET A 90 -9.29 -5.39 -7.68
N THR A 91 -8.33 -4.74 -7.03
CA THR A 91 -7.80 -5.18 -5.73
C THR A 91 -8.91 -5.24 -4.65
N GLU A 92 -9.82 -4.26 -4.65
CA GLU A 92 -10.99 -4.23 -3.76
C GLU A 92 -11.98 -5.36 -4.06
N GLU A 93 -12.21 -5.66 -5.34
CA GLU A 93 -13.06 -6.76 -5.78
C GLU A 93 -12.53 -8.12 -5.32
N PHE A 94 -11.24 -8.39 -5.57
CA PHE A 94 -10.57 -9.59 -5.09
C PHE A 94 -10.65 -9.73 -3.56
N ASN A 95 -10.51 -8.62 -2.83
CA ASN A 95 -10.67 -8.62 -1.38
C ASN A 95 -12.09 -9.02 -0.94
N ARG A 96 -13.13 -8.63 -1.69
CA ARG A 96 -14.52 -9.06 -1.44
C ARG A 96 -14.71 -10.55 -1.72
N GLU A 97 -14.12 -11.06 -2.80
CA GLU A 97 -14.15 -12.49 -3.14
C GLU A 97 -13.45 -13.34 -2.07
N ILE A 98 -12.28 -12.91 -1.60
CA ILE A 98 -11.56 -13.58 -0.50
C ILE A 98 -12.40 -13.59 0.78
N ASP A 99 -13.07 -12.49 1.12
CA ASP A 99 -13.94 -12.42 2.29
C ASP A 99 -15.14 -13.38 2.14
N ALA A 100 -15.75 -13.43 0.96
CA ALA A 100 -16.85 -14.35 0.66
C ALA A 100 -16.39 -15.81 0.75
N ALA A 101 -15.28 -16.18 0.11
CA ALA A 101 -14.74 -17.53 0.15
C ALA A 101 -14.42 -18.00 1.57
N LYS A 102 -13.88 -17.11 2.41
CA LYS A 102 -13.66 -17.37 3.84
C LYS A 102 -14.96 -17.59 4.60
N LYS A 103 -15.98 -16.75 4.34
CA LYS A 103 -17.30 -16.88 4.96
C LYS A 103 -17.96 -18.22 4.63
N TYR A 104 -17.85 -18.66 3.38
CA TYR A 104 -18.44 -19.92 2.90
C TYR A 104 -17.51 -21.14 3.04
N LYS A 105 -16.33 -21.00 3.67
CA LYS A 105 -15.30 -22.04 3.84
C LYS A 105 -14.94 -22.79 2.55
N SER A 106 -15.05 -22.10 1.42
CA SER A 106 -14.96 -22.76 0.12
C SER A 106 -13.63 -22.43 -0.54
N SER A 107 -12.67 -23.34 -0.39
CA SER A 107 -11.35 -23.25 -1.03
C SER A 107 -11.43 -23.35 -2.56
N SER A 108 -12.49 -23.97 -3.10
CA SER A 108 -12.73 -24.07 -4.54
C SER A 108 -13.02 -22.71 -5.19
N TYR A 109 -13.63 -21.76 -4.48
CA TYR A 109 -13.80 -20.40 -4.99
C TYR A 109 -12.46 -19.68 -5.15
N LEU A 110 -11.52 -19.89 -4.23
CA LEU A 110 -10.18 -19.27 -4.29
C LEU A 110 -9.33 -19.81 -5.45
N ALA A 111 -9.54 -21.07 -5.84
CA ALA A 111 -8.79 -21.71 -6.93
C ALA A 111 -9.16 -21.19 -8.33
N ASN A 112 -10.37 -20.62 -8.49
CA ASN A 112 -10.83 -20.02 -9.75
C ASN A 112 -10.60 -18.51 -9.84
N ILE A 113 -9.99 -17.89 -8.81
CA ILE A 113 -9.66 -16.48 -8.86
C ILE A 113 -8.50 -16.28 -9.84
N GLU A 114 -8.72 -15.54 -10.93
CA GLU A 114 -7.71 -15.19 -11.94
C GLU A 114 -6.74 -14.10 -11.43
N VAL A 115 -5.90 -14.45 -10.45
CA VAL A 115 -4.91 -13.53 -9.84
C VAL A 115 -3.92 -12.98 -10.87
N ASP A 116 -3.73 -13.65 -12.00
CA ASP A 116 -2.85 -13.20 -13.08
C ASP A 116 -3.30 -11.86 -13.69
N LYS A 117 -4.62 -11.64 -13.82
CA LYS A 117 -5.15 -10.36 -14.31
C LYS A 117 -4.82 -9.21 -13.35
N LEU A 118 -4.91 -9.47 -12.05
CA LEU A 118 -4.51 -8.51 -11.02
C LEU A 118 -2.99 -8.27 -11.03
N ARG A 119 -2.19 -9.32 -11.27
CA ARG A 119 -0.72 -9.21 -11.42
C ARG A 119 -0.36 -8.28 -12.57
N GLU A 120 -0.99 -8.43 -13.73
CA GLU A 120 -0.75 -7.57 -14.89
C GLU A 120 -1.08 -6.11 -14.56
N SER A 121 -2.25 -5.85 -13.97
CA SER A 121 -2.68 -4.49 -13.60
C SER A 121 -1.73 -3.85 -12.58
N LEU A 122 -1.31 -4.60 -11.57
CA LEU A 122 -0.32 -4.14 -10.58
C LEU A 122 1.03 -3.83 -11.22
N THR A 123 1.49 -4.67 -12.15
CA THR A 123 2.76 -4.50 -12.84
C THR A 123 2.75 -3.26 -13.73
N ARG A 124 1.66 -3.03 -14.48
CA ARG A 124 1.48 -1.82 -15.29
C ARG A 124 1.46 -0.56 -14.43
N SER A 125 0.75 -0.57 -13.31
CA SER A 125 0.70 0.56 -12.37
C SER A 125 2.05 0.82 -11.70
N LYS A 126 2.79 -0.24 -11.36
CA LYS A 126 4.15 -0.15 -10.84
C LYS A 126 5.06 0.56 -11.84
N GLN A 127 5.08 0.08 -13.08
CA GLN A 127 5.91 0.67 -14.14
C GLN A 127 5.58 2.15 -14.35
N GLY A 128 4.30 2.50 -14.44
CA GLY A 128 3.90 3.90 -14.61
C GLY A 128 4.34 4.81 -13.45
N LEU A 129 4.28 4.32 -12.20
CA LEU A 129 4.81 5.05 -11.04
C LEU A 129 6.34 5.19 -11.11
N GLU A 130 7.06 4.14 -11.52
CA GLU A 130 8.52 4.15 -11.69
C GLU A 130 8.95 5.14 -12.79
N GLU A 131 8.25 5.17 -13.91
CA GLU A 131 8.43 6.15 -14.99
C GLU A 131 8.17 7.58 -14.48
N TRP A 132 7.09 7.78 -13.73
CA TRP A 132 6.79 9.06 -13.11
C TRP A 132 7.90 9.49 -12.15
N PHE A 133 8.45 8.59 -11.32
CA PHE A 133 9.59 8.92 -10.45
C PHE A 133 10.83 9.32 -11.25
N ALA A 134 11.16 8.57 -12.29
CA ALA A 134 12.32 8.87 -13.13
C ALA A 134 12.21 10.25 -13.79
N ALA A 135 11.01 10.63 -14.22
CA ALA A 135 10.72 11.94 -14.82
C ALA A 135 10.68 13.10 -13.80
N ASN A 136 10.51 12.81 -12.51
CA ASN A 136 10.27 13.81 -11.47
C ASN A 136 11.36 13.87 -10.38
N LYS A 137 12.45 13.10 -10.53
CA LYS A 137 13.55 12.98 -9.54
C LYS A 137 14.22 14.30 -9.14
N ASP A 138 14.26 15.29 -10.03
CA ASP A 138 14.98 16.55 -9.83
C ASP A 138 14.09 17.71 -9.35
N LYS A 139 12.78 17.49 -9.22
CA LYS A 139 11.84 18.53 -8.77
C LYS A 139 11.92 18.70 -7.24
N LYS A 140 12.66 19.73 -6.80
CA LYS A 140 12.84 20.12 -5.39
C LYS A 140 11.54 20.28 -4.57
N GLY A 141 10.40 20.51 -5.21
CA GLY A 141 9.08 20.63 -4.55
C GLY A 141 8.42 19.31 -4.14
N LEU A 142 8.91 18.18 -4.65
CA LEU A 142 8.28 16.86 -4.46
C LEU A 142 8.84 16.10 -3.25
N MET A 143 10.10 16.34 -2.89
CA MET A 143 10.74 15.68 -1.76
C MET A 143 10.19 16.22 -0.43
N PRO A 144 9.95 15.35 0.58
CA PRO A 144 9.61 15.81 1.91
C PRO A 144 10.71 16.75 2.42
N LYS A 145 10.35 18.00 2.76
CA LYS A 145 11.27 18.94 3.42
C LYS A 145 11.88 18.22 4.63
N ARG A 146 13.18 17.93 4.58
CA ARG A 146 13.93 17.53 5.77
C ARG A 146 13.79 18.69 6.75
N ARG A 147 12.94 18.54 7.76
CA ARG A 147 12.99 19.44 8.92
C ARG A 147 14.34 19.18 9.59
N SER A 148 15.25 20.15 9.46
CA SER A 148 16.39 20.26 10.36
C SER A 148 15.83 20.22 11.79
N LEU A 149 16.34 19.30 12.62
CA LEU A 149 15.99 19.22 14.04
C LEU A 149 16.79 20.23 14.89
N PHE A 150 17.51 21.14 14.23
CA PHE A 150 18.18 22.28 14.83
C PHE A 150 17.74 23.53 14.07
N GLY A 151 16.88 24.31 14.73
CA GLY A 151 16.31 25.57 14.27
C GLY A 151 15.53 26.18 15.40
#